data_AF-A0A1B6FJG0-F1
#
_entry.id   AF-A0A1B6FJG0-F1
#
_cell.length_a   1.000
_cell.length_b   1.000
_cell.length_c   1.000
_cell.angle_alpha   90.00
_cell.angle_beta   90.00
_cell.angle_gamma   90.00
#
_symmetry.space_group_name_H-M   'P 1'
#
loop_
_entity.id
_entity.type
_entity.pdbx_description
1 polymer ?
#
loop_
_entity_poly.entity_id
_entity_poly.type
_entity_poly.pdbx_seq_one_letter_code
_entity_poly.pdbx_strand_id
1 'polypeptide(L)'
;FHKAVRDVMLGLKVESNCSLITRNALKSLSWVFKGMSKVTAVESAVAHPTLQYKGVVDCVAIFRKTPVLIDWKLSSKRKKTIKETYDAPVQISAYLGAFNHDPNYEWKVNHGMVVIAYTSGEPCDVFLLSPQYCQIYWRHWLKRLNKFKNTNRLHLIHDINEDDLEVY
;
A
#
# COMPACT_ATOMS: atom_id res chain seq x y z
N PHE A 1 5.88 -12.58 0.37
CA PHE A 1 4.74 -12.11 -0.44
C PHE A 1 5.05 -10.81 -1.18
N HIS A 2 5.13 -9.64 -0.54
CA HIS A 2 5.35 -8.34 -1.22
C HIS A 2 6.56 -8.35 -2.16
N LYS A 3 7.74 -8.80 -1.71
CA LYS A 3 8.93 -8.99 -2.57
C LYS A 3 8.63 -9.78 -3.85
N ALA A 4 7.89 -10.88 -3.76
CA ALA A 4 7.57 -11.70 -4.92
C ALA A 4 6.58 -11.01 -5.87
N VAL A 5 5.62 -10.25 -5.33
CA VAL A 5 4.72 -9.42 -6.14
C VAL A 5 5.50 -8.29 -6.82
N ARG A 6 6.41 -7.64 -6.11
CA ARG A 6 7.33 -6.63 -6.66
C ARG A 6 8.13 -7.19 -7.82
N ASP A 7 8.76 -8.36 -7.62
CA ASP A 7 9.54 -9.02 -8.67
C ASP A 7 8.68 -9.30 -9.92
N VAL A 8 7.44 -9.79 -9.75
CA VAL A 8 6.49 -9.96 -10.87
C VAL A 8 6.16 -8.64 -11.56
N MET A 9 5.85 -7.58 -10.80
CA MET A 9 5.47 -6.28 -11.36
C MET A 9 6.63 -5.60 -12.11
N LEU A 10 7.87 -5.89 -11.73
CA LEU A 10 9.08 -5.44 -12.41
C LEU A 10 9.50 -6.35 -13.58
N GLY A 11 8.77 -7.44 -13.85
CA GLY A 11 9.14 -8.42 -14.87
C GLY A 11 10.38 -9.26 -14.51
N LEU A 12 10.75 -9.29 -13.23
CA LEU A 12 11.88 -10.04 -12.71
C LEU A 12 11.48 -11.49 -12.42
N LYS A 13 12.49 -12.37 -12.39
CA LYS A 13 12.28 -13.77 -12.01
C LYS A 13 12.03 -13.87 -10.50
N VAL A 14 10.91 -14.48 -10.13
CA VAL A 14 10.61 -14.81 -8.72
C VAL A 14 11.51 -15.94 -8.26
N GLU A 15 12.04 -15.83 -7.05
CA GLU A 15 12.84 -16.85 -6.39
C GLU A 15 12.13 -18.22 -6.34
N SER A 16 12.82 -19.26 -6.81
CA SER A 16 12.29 -20.62 -6.91
C SER A 16 11.98 -21.24 -5.54
N ASN A 17 12.70 -20.84 -4.49
CA ASN A 17 12.55 -21.31 -3.13
C ASN A 17 11.49 -20.54 -2.32
N CYS A 18 10.64 -19.72 -2.94
CA CYS A 18 9.58 -19.01 -2.22
C CYS A 18 8.57 -19.97 -1.55
N SER A 19 8.03 -19.57 -0.40
CA SER A 19 7.13 -20.40 0.41
C SER A 19 5.86 -20.81 -0.34
N LEU A 20 5.24 -21.94 0.05
CA LEU A 20 3.96 -22.39 -0.52
C LEU A 20 2.88 -21.29 -0.45
N ILE A 21 2.82 -20.57 0.67
CA ILE A 21 1.91 -19.41 0.84
C ILE A 21 2.16 -18.36 -0.23
N THR A 22 3.42 -18.02 -0.51
CA THR A 22 3.77 -17.03 -1.53
C THR A 22 3.41 -17.53 -2.92
N ARG A 23 3.70 -18.79 -3.26
CA ARG A 23 3.31 -19.39 -4.56
C ARG A 23 1.80 -19.39 -4.75
N ASN A 24 1.05 -19.77 -3.73
CA ASN A 24 -0.40 -19.73 -3.74
C ASN A 24 -0.93 -18.31 -3.91
N ALA A 25 -0.36 -17.33 -3.20
CA ALA A 25 -0.75 -15.94 -3.36
C ALA A 25 -0.48 -15.41 -4.77
N LEU A 26 0.64 -15.78 -5.40
CA LEU A 26 0.91 -15.43 -6.80
C LEU A 26 -0.08 -16.09 -7.77
N LYS A 27 -0.46 -17.36 -7.51
CA LYS A 27 -1.53 -18.03 -8.26
C LYS A 27 -2.87 -17.29 -8.10
N SER A 28 -3.20 -16.87 -6.87
CA SER A 28 -4.39 -16.09 -6.54
C SER A 28 -4.47 -14.79 -7.36
N LEU A 29 -3.33 -14.10 -7.52
CA LEU A 29 -3.20 -12.84 -8.25
C LEU A 29 -3.10 -12.98 -9.78
N SER A 30 -2.99 -14.20 -10.30
CA SER A 30 -2.67 -14.46 -11.72
C SER A 30 -3.59 -13.75 -12.72
N TRP A 31 -4.89 -13.65 -12.41
CA TRP A 31 -5.84 -12.97 -13.29
C TRP A 31 -5.71 -11.44 -13.25
N VAL A 32 -5.31 -10.88 -12.11
CA VAL A 32 -5.05 -9.45 -11.96
C VAL A 32 -3.81 -9.05 -12.74
N PHE A 33 -2.73 -9.83 -12.64
CA PHE A 33 -1.49 -9.57 -13.39
C PHE A 33 -1.72 -9.53 -14.90
N LYS A 34 -2.58 -10.41 -15.44
CA LYS A 34 -2.96 -10.38 -16.87
C LYS A 34 -3.70 -9.09 -17.28
N GLY A 35 -4.36 -8.43 -16.34
CA GLY A 35 -5.06 -7.16 -16.57
C GLY A 35 -4.19 -5.91 -16.39
N MET A 36 -2.93 -6.08 -15.99
CA MET A 36 -2.00 -4.99 -15.74
C MET A 36 -1.19 -4.62 -16.98
N SER A 37 -0.87 -3.34 -17.10
CA SER A 37 0.01 -2.78 -18.11
C SER A 37 0.63 -1.49 -17.60
N LYS A 38 1.70 -1.01 -18.25
CA LYS A 38 2.38 0.26 -17.93
C LYS A 38 2.59 0.45 -16.42
N VAL A 39 3.39 -0.43 -15.82
CA VAL A 39 3.82 -0.29 -14.44
C VAL A 39 4.74 0.93 -14.34
N THR A 40 4.37 1.91 -13.53
CA THR A 40 5.05 3.21 -13.46
C THR A 40 5.80 3.43 -12.16
N ALA A 41 5.40 2.76 -11.08
CA ALA A 41 6.11 2.74 -9.80
C ALA A 41 5.87 1.41 -9.09
N VAL A 42 6.89 0.87 -8.43
CA VAL A 42 6.80 -0.34 -7.58
C VAL A 42 7.68 -0.12 -6.35
N GLU A 43 7.15 -0.40 -5.15
CA GLU A 43 7.84 -0.15 -3.87
C GLU A 43 8.53 1.24 -3.82
N SER A 44 7.79 2.27 -4.23
CA SER A 44 8.36 3.60 -4.50
C SER A 44 8.03 4.60 -3.39
N ALA A 45 9.02 5.40 -2.98
CA ALA A 45 8.86 6.38 -1.93
C ALA A 45 8.07 7.61 -2.45
N VAL A 46 7.06 8.02 -1.69
CA VAL A 46 6.24 9.20 -1.97
C VAL A 46 6.27 10.17 -0.79
N ALA A 47 6.17 11.46 -1.07
CA ALA A 47 6.08 12.52 -0.08
C ALA A 47 4.98 13.50 -0.43
N HIS A 48 4.23 13.96 0.57
CA HIS A 48 3.35 15.12 0.43
C HIS A 48 4.03 16.33 1.08
N PRO A 49 4.65 17.26 0.32
CA PRO A 49 5.45 18.34 0.91
C PRO A 49 4.63 19.26 1.82
N THR A 50 3.44 19.68 1.38
CA THR A 50 2.55 20.57 2.15
C THR A 50 2.00 19.92 3.43
N LEU A 51 1.58 18.65 3.36
CA LEU A 51 1.01 17.95 4.50
C LEU A 51 2.06 17.23 5.36
N GLN A 52 3.32 17.21 4.92
CA GLN A 52 4.49 16.71 5.64
C GLN A 52 4.34 15.26 6.12
N TYR A 53 3.94 14.37 5.22
CA TYR A 53 4.03 12.93 5.45
C TYR A 53 4.65 12.22 4.25
N LYS A 54 5.22 11.05 4.49
CA LYS A 54 5.85 10.19 3.48
C LYS A 54 5.28 8.79 3.57
N GLY A 55 5.48 8.00 2.52
CA GLY A 55 5.10 6.60 2.47
C GLY A 55 5.86 5.85 1.38
N VAL A 56 5.65 4.54 1.32
CA VAL A 56 6.12 3.71 0.22
C VAL A 56 4.89 3.07 -0.41
N VAL A 57 4.67 3.34 -1.69
CA VAL A 57 3.55 2.76 -2.44
C VAL A 57 3.94 1.39 -2.95
N ASP A 58 3.02 0.44 -2.84
CA ASP A 58 3.22 -0.92 -3.31
C ASP A 58 3.41 -0.95 -4.84
N CYS A 59 2.45 -0.37 -5.58
CA CYS A 59 2.51 -0.30 -7.03
C CYS A 59 1.61 0.80 -7.62
N VAL A 60 2.03 1.38 -8.73
CA VAL A 60 1.20 2.21 -9.61
C VAL A 60 1.28 1.63 -11.02
N ALA A 61 0.13 1.39 -11.64
CA ALA A 61 0.04 0.78 -12.97
C ALA A 61 -1.30 1.12 -13.65
N ILE A 62 -1.47 0.69 -14.90
CA ILE A 62 -2.77 0.67 -15.58
C ILE A 62 -3.41 -0.71 -15.44
N PHE A 63 -4.53 -0.78 -14.74
CA PHE A 63 -5.38 -1.97 -14.67
C PHE A 63 -6.58 -1.80 -15.60
N ARG A 64 -6.69 -2.64 -16.64
CA ARG A 64 -7.82 -2.61 -17.61
C ARG A 64 -8.19 -1.20 -18.10
N LYS A 65 -7.20 -0.44 -18.57
CA LYS A 65 -7.31 0.96 -19.06
C LYS A 65 -7.45 2.03 -17.98
N THR A 66 -7.54 1.68 -16.71
CA THR A 66 -7.63 2.65 -15.59
C THR A 66 -6.29 2.76 -14.87
N PRO A 67 -5.65 3.95 -14.81
CA PRO A 67 -4.51 4.18 -13.93
C PRO A 67 -4.92 4.03 -12.47
N VAL A 68 -4.23 3.17 -11.72
CA VAL A 68 -4.54 2.83 -10.33
C VAL A 68 -3.29 2.82 -9.46
N LEU A 69 -3.45 3.30 -8.22
CA LEU A 69 -2.52 3.03 -7.13
C LEU A 69 -3.01 1.80 -6.38
N ILE A 70 -2.12 0.83 -6.15
CA ILE A 70 -2.48 -0.52 -5.71
C ILE A 70 -1.88 -0.79 -4.34
N ASP A 71 -2.64 -1.47 -3.49
CA ASP A 71 -2.21 -1.99 -2.18
C ASP A 71 -2.50 -3.50 -2.15
N TRP A 72 -1.43 -4.30 -2.05
CA TRP A 72 -1.51 -5.75 -2.07
C TRP A 72 -1.70 -6.28 -0.66
N LYS A 73 -2.79 -7.01 -0.42
CA LYS A 73 -3.04 -7.66 0.87
C LYS A 73 -2.97 -9.17 0.72
N LEU A 74 -2.43 -9.84 1.75
CA LEU A 74 -2.45 -11.29 1.88
C LEU A 74 -3.49 -11.69 2.93
N SER A 75 -4.33 -12.67 2.64
CA SER A 75 -5.29 -13.17 3.62
C SER A 75 -5.52 -14.67 3.53
N SER A 76 -5.78 -15.30 4.68
CA SER A 76 -6.30 -16.67 4.76
C SER A 76 -7.83 -16.74 4.72
N LYS A 77 -8.52 -15.60 4.84
CA LYS A 77 -9.98 -15.51 4.89
C LYS A 77 -10.52 -14.64 3.76
N ARG A 78 -11.61 -15.05 3.13
CA ARG A 78 -12.31 -14.26 2.12
C ARG A 78 -12.76 -12.93 2.69
N LYS A 79 -12.68 -11.88 1.86
CA LYS A 79 -13.11 -10.52 2.17
C LYS A 79 -14.17 -10.14 1.15
N LYS A 80 -15.44 -10.11 1.55
CA LYS A 80 -16.58 -9.89 0.64
C LYS A 80 -16.88 -8.40 0.45
N THR A 81 -16.42 -7.57 1.37
CA THR A 81 -16.68 -6.13 1.39
C THR A 81 -15.40 -5.35 1.65
N ILE A 82 -15.34 -4.12 1.13
CA ILE A 82 -14.21 -3.22 1.36
C ILE A 82 -14.01 -2.92 2.86
N LYS A 83 -15.08 -2.93 3.67
CA LYS A 83 -15.00 -2.71 5.13
C LYS A 83 -14.13 -3.74 5.84
N GLU A 84 -14.06 -4.97 5.32
CA GLU A 84 -13.25 -6.05 5.90
C GLU A 84 -11.76 -5.94 5.58
N THR A 85 -11.37 -4.91 4.80
CA THR A 85 -9.98 -4.55 4.49
C THR A 85 -9.40 -3.51 5.45
N TYR A 86 -10.17 -3.16 6.50
CA TYR A 86 -9.79 -2.23 7.56
C TYR A 86 -9.32 -0.88 7.01
N ASP A 87 -8.04 -0.58 7.15
CA ASP A 87 -7.44 0.71 6.80
C ASP A 87 -6.89 0.75 5.38
N ALA A 88 -6.94 -0.34 4.60
CA ALA A 88 -6.43 -0.36 3.23
C ALA A 88 -7.00 0.79 2.35
N PRO A 89 -8.30 1.12 2.39
CA PRO A 89 -8.84 2.25 1.61
C PRO A 89 -8.28 3.61 2.05
N VAL A 90 -8.02 3.75 3.36
CA VAL A 90 -7.46 4.97 3.96
C VAL A 90 -6.00 5.11 3.57
N GLN A 91 -5.25 4.01 3.60
CA GLN A 91 -3.86 3.92 3.17
C GLN A 91 -3.72 4.27 1.68
N ILE A 92 -4.56 3.69 0.83
CA ILE A 92 -4.66 4.02 -0.60
C ILE A 92 -4.87 5.53 -0.81
N SER A 93 -5.85 6.14 -0.12
CA SER A 93 -6.11 7.58 -0.27
C SER A 93 -4.97 8.45 0.25
N ALA A 94 -4.28 8.04 1.31
CA ALA A 94 -3.08 8.72 1.79
C ALA A 94 -1.98 8.68 0.72
N TYR A 95 -1.73 7.51 0.13
CA TYR A 95 -0.72 7.37 -0.92
C TYR A 95 -1.08 8.13 -2.20
N LEU A 96 -2.35 8.14 -2.61
CA LEU A 96 -2.81 8.98 -3.73
C LEU A 96 -2.56 10.47 -3.46
N GLY A 97 -2.82 10.91 -2.22
CA GLY A 97 -2.54 12.26 -1.79
C GLY A 97 -1.05 12.61 -1.91
N ALA A 98 -0.16 11.76 -1.40
CA ALA A 98 1.27 11.97 -1.49
C ALA A 98 1.76 11.91 -2.94
N PHE A 99 1.48 10.82 -3.65
CA PHE A 99 1.89 10.59 -5.03
C PHE A 99 1.54 11.76 -5.95
N ASN A 100 0.32 12.29 -5.87
CA ASN A 100 -0.15 13.37 -6.73
C ASN A 100 0.39 14.77 -6.39
N HIS A 101 1.04 14.93 -5.23
CA HIS A 101 1.65 16.19 -4.78
C HIS A 101 3.18 16.08 -4.63
N ASP A 102 3.74 14.93 -4.98
CA ASP A 102 5.18 14.70 -4.96
C ASP A 102 5.77 15.16 -6.31
N PRO A 103 6.69 16.13 -6.31
CA PRO A 103 7.28 16.65 -7.55
C PRO A 103 8.10 15.62 -8.32
N ASN A 104 8.43 14.46 -7.73
CA ASN A 104 9.14 13.39 -8.43
C ASN A 104 8.24 12.62 -9.42
N TYR A 105 6.92 12.85 -9.42
CA TYR A 105 5.97 12.17 -10.31
C TYR A 105 5.20 13.18 -11.16
N GLU A 106 5.35 13.09 -12.48
CA GLU A 106 4.75 14.05 -13.43
C GLU A 106 3.27 13.75 -13.74
N TRP A 107 2.83 12.50 -13.57
CA TRP A 107 1.46 12.08 -13.83
C TRP A 107 0.66 11.92 -12.54
N LYS A 108 -0.66 12.07 -12.66
CA LYS A 108 -1.59 11.92 -11.55
C LYS A 108 -2.42 10.65 -11.69
N VAL A 109 -2.75 10.06 -10.55
CA VAL A 109 -3.61 8.89 -10.43
C VAL A 109 -4.75 9.22 -9.48
N ASN A 110 -5.98 8.88 -9.84
CA ASN A 110 -7.17 9.22 -9.05
C ASN A 110 -8.03 8.01 -8.68
N HIS A 111 -7.65 6.80 -9.12
CA HIS A 111 -8.27 5.56 -8.69
C HIS A 111 -7.32 4.78 -7.78
N GLY A 112 -7.91 4.09 -6.82
CA GLY A 112 -7.20 3.18 -5.93
C GLY A 112 -7.65 1.74 -6.15
N MET A 113 -6.81 0.78 -5.81
CA MET A 113 -7.16 -0.64 -5.89
C MET A 113 -6.61 -1.41 -4.70
N VAL A 114 -7.49 -2.06 -3.94
CA VAL A 114 -7.10 -3.01 -2.90
C VAL A 114 -7.25 -4.41 -3.48
N VAL A 115 -6.16 -5.17 -3.52
CA VAL A 115 -6.15 -6.53 -4.09
C VAL A 115 -5.79 -7.54 -3.00
N ILE A 116 -6.64 -8.54 -2.81
CA ILE A 116 -6.52 -9.47 -1.68
C ILE A 116 -6.17 -10.85 -2.19
N ALA A 117 -4.88 -11.17 -2.15
CA ALA A 117 -4.37 -12.49 -2.47
C ALA A 117 -4.69 -13.48 -1.35
N TYR A 118 -5.10 -14.69 -1.74
CA TYR A 118 -5.46 -15.73 -0.80
C TYR A 118 -4.35 -16.78 -0.63
N THR A 119 -4.05 -17.14 0.62
CA THR A 119 -3.01 -18.14 0.95
C THR A 119 -3.36 -19.54 0.43
N SER A 120 -4.65 -19.80 0.13
CA SER A 120 -5.13 -21.03 -0.51
C SER A 120 -4.82 -21.11 -2.00
N GLY A 121 -4.57 -19.97 -2.66
CA GLY A 121 -4.42 -19.88 -4.10
C GLY A 121 -5.73 -19.79 -4.88
N GLU A 122 -6.87 -19.67 -4.20
CA GLU A 122 -8.12 -19.26 -4.82
C GLU A 122 -7.99 -17.87 -5.47
N PRO A 123 -8.75 -17.56 -6.53
CA PRO A 123 -8.70 -16.25 -7.18
C PRO A 123 -8.86 -15.09 -6.19
N CYS A 124 -7.98 -14.09 -6.28
CA CYS A 124 -8.02 -12.92 -5.40
C CYS A 124 -9.29 -12.09 -5.63
N ASP A 125 -9.73 -11.39 -4.58
CA ASP A 125 -10.76 -10.36 -4.70
C ASP A 125 -10.11 -8.98 -4.92
N VAL A 126 -10.78 -8.16 -5.73
CA VAL A 126 -10.33 -6.80 -6.08
C VAL A 126 -11.41 -5.81 -5.73
N PHE A 127 -11.05 -4.80 -4.95
CA PHE A 127 -11.89 -3.63 -4.73
C PHE A 127 -11.29 -2.44 -5.46
N LEU A 128 -11.96 -1.99 -6.53
CA LEU A 128 -11.61 -0.78 -7.26
C LEU A 128 -12.30 0.42 -6.61
N LEU A 129 -11.52 1.41 -6.19
CA LEU A 129 -12.00 2.66 -5.63
C LEU A 129 -11.99 3.73 -6.73
N SER A 130 -13.18 4.20 -7.09
CA SER A 130 -13.32 5.37 -7.94
C SER A 130 -12.89 6.65 -7.21
N PRO A 131 -12.65 7.76 -7.93
CA PRO A 131 -12.21 9.01 -7.33
C PRO A 131 -13.13 9.51 -6.20
N GLN A 132 -14.44 9.29 -6.33
CA GLN A 132 -15.42 9.67 -5.32
C GLN A 132 -15.18 8.93 -4.00
N TYR A 133 -14.94 7.61 -4.05
CA TYR A 133 -14.63 6.81 -2.85
C TYR A 133 -13.25 7.17 -2.28
N CYS A 134 -12.24 7.37 -3.13
CA CYS A 134 -10.92 7.83 -2.69
C CYS A 134 -11.01 9.16 -1.95
N GLN A 135 -11.86 10.09 -2.39
CA GLN A 135 -12.08 11.37 -1.70
C GLN A 135 -12.74 11.20 -0.33
N ILE A 136 -13.69 10.25 -0.19
CA ILE A 136 -14.30 9.94 1.12
C ILE A 136 -13.24 9.48 2.11
N TYR A 137 -12.40 8.51 1.73
CA TYR A 137 -11.33 7.99 2.57
C TYR A 137 -10.19 8.99 2.79
N TRP A 138 -9.93 9.88 1.82
CA TRP A 138 -8.99 10.99 1.98
C TRP A 138 -9.39 11.94 3.11
N ARG A 139 -10.66 12.33 3.18
CA ARG A 139 -11.16 13.15 4.31
C ARG A 139 -10.97 12.44 5.65
N HIS A 140 -11.16 11.12 5.69
CA HIS A 140 -10.94 10.32 6.89
C HIS A 140 -9.44 10.25 7.27
N TRP A 141 -8.57 10.07 6.28
CA TRP A 141 -7.12 10.14 6.47
C TRP A 141 -6.68 11.51 7.02
N LEU A 142 -7.19 12.62 6.46
CA LEU A 142 -6.87 13.96 6.93
C LEU A 142 -7.25 14.17 8.41
N LYS A 143 -8.38 13.61 8.86
CA LYS A 143 -8.76 13.63 10.29
C LYS A 143 -7.73 12.89 11.16
N ARG A 144 -7.24 11.73 10.69
CA ARG A 144 -6.20 10.95 11.38
C ARG A 144 -4.86 11.68 11.41
N LEU A 145 -4.46 12.29 10.29
CA LEU A 145 -3.24 13.09 10.20
C LEU A 145 -3.30 14.30 11.14
N ASN A 146 -4.43 15.02 11.15
CA ASN A 146 -4.64 16.13 12.07
C ASN A 146 -4.58 15.69 13.53
N LYS A 147 -5.22 14.57 13.88
CA LYS A 147 -5.12 14.00 15.24
C LYS A 147 -3.67 13.66 15.60
N PHE A 148 -2.93 13.04 14.68
CA PHE A 148 -1.51 12.73 14.87
C PHE A 148 -0.68 14.00 15.14
N LYS A 149 -0.82 15.03 14.30
CA LYS A 149 -0.10 16.30 14.45
C LYS A 149 -0.42 17.03 15.76
N ASN A 150 -1.64 16.89 16.27
CA ASN A 150 -2.06 17.49 17.54
C ASN A 150 -1.78 16.59 18.76
N THR A 151 -1.22 15.39 18.56
CA THR A 151 -0.84 14.53 19.69
C THR A 151 0.56 14.91 20.17
N ASN A 152 0.68 15.51 21.36
CA ASN A 152 1.98 15.76 21.97
C ASN A 152 2.53 14.45 22.57
N ARG A 153 3.46 13.80 21.85
CA ARG A 153 4.18 12.60 22.32
C ARG A 153 5.65 12.90 22.64
N LEU A 154 5.96 14.16 22.95
CA LEU A 154 7.30 14.56 23.30
C LEU A 154 7.62 14.05 24.73
N HIS A 155 8.29 12.92 24.81
CA HIS A 155 8.87 12.41 26.04
C HIS A 155 10.24 13.06 26.24
N LEU A 156 10.26 14.22 26.92
CA LEU A 156 11.50 14.95 27.26
C LEU A 156 12.23 14.37 28.46
N ILE A 157 11.57 13.50 29.22
CA ILE A 157 12.14 12.80 30.35
C ILE A 157 12.62 11.47 29.82
N HIS A 158 13.94 11.30 29.76
CA HIS A 158 14.57 10.11 29.21
C HIS A 158 14.81 9.02 30.25
N ASP A 159 14.77 9.34 31.55
CA ASP A 159 15.00 8.42 32.69
C ASP A 159 16.20 7.49 32.45
N ILE A 160 17.33 8.10 32.07
CA ILE A 160 18.60 7.42 31.84
C ILE A 160 19.48 7.72 33.06
N ASN A 161 19.88 6.69 33.78
CA ASN A 161 21.07 6.77 34.65
C ASN A 161 22.30 6.39 33.81
N GLU A 162 23.39 7.14 33.97
CA GLU A 162 24.64 6.93 33.22
C GLU A 162 25.26 5.58 33.56
N ASP A 163 25.08 5.09 34.80
CA ASP A 163 25.51 3.76 35.25
C ASP A 163 24.81 2.61 34.49
N ASP A 164 23.58 2.82 33.99
CA ASP A 164 22.82 1.81 33.24
C ASP A 164 23.36 1.63 31.81
N LEU A 165 24.19 2.55 31.33
CA LEU A 165 24.81 2.52 30.00
C LEU A 165 26.16 1.79 29.98
N GLU A 166 26.76 1.53 31.15
CA GLU A 166 28.08 0.89 31.26
C GLU A 166 28.02 -0.64 31.45
N VAL A 167 26.85 -1.26 31.41
CA VAL A 167 26.71 -2.72 31.50
C VAL A 167 27.01 -3.37 30.13
N TYR A 168 28.24 -3.87 30.00
CA TYR A 168 28.71 -4.74 28.90
C TYR A 168 28.07 -6.14 28.94
#